data_AF-A0A1W6MGQ6-F1
#
_entry.id   AF-A0A1W6MGQ6-F1
#
_cell.length_a   1.000
_cell.length_b   1.000
_cell.length_c   1.000
_cell.angle_alpha   90.00
_cell.angle_beta   90.00
_cell.angle_gamma   90.00
#
_symmetry.space_group_name_H-M   'P 1'
#
loop_
_entity.id
_entity.type
_entity.pdbx_description
1 polymer ?
#
loop_
_entity_poly.entity_id
_entity_poly.type
_entity_poly.pdbx_seq_one_letter_code
_entity_poly.pdbx_strand_id
1 'polypeptide(L)' 'MPHKEKFNILQQKKAQYCELMKRSFEIALNCRQTSDKLNAKALNIKDEIDLLRSQINPN' A
#
# COMPACT_ATOMS: atom_id res chain seq x y z
N MET A 1 -0.92 13.11 15.91
CA MET A 1 -0.22 13.50 14.67
C MET A 1 -0.94 14.67 14.02
N PRO A 2 -0.24 15.76 13.66
CA PRO A 2 -0.76 16.82 12.81
C PRO A 2 -1.22 16.30 11.44
N HIS A 3 -2.21 16.95 10.82
CA HIS A 3 -2.74 16.57 9.50
C HIS A 3 -1.65 16.50 8.41
N LYS A 4 -0.66 17.39 8.45
CA LYS A 4 0.49 17.39 7.52
C LYS A 4 1.32 16.10 7.61
N GLU A 5 1.51 15.60 8.83
CA GLU A 5 2.28 14.38 9.06
C GLU A 5 1.51 13.14 8.58
N LYS A 6 0.19 13.07 8.84
CA LYS A 6 -0.68 12.01 8.31
C LYS A 6 -0.70 12.00 6.78
N PHE A 7 -0.73 13.18 6.15
CA PHE A 7 -0.68 13.30 4.70
C PHE A 7 0.64 12.76 4.12
N ASN A 8 1.78 13.08 4.76
CA ASN A 8 3.08 12.55 4.34
C ASN A 8 3.14 11.03 4.44
N ILE A 9 2.67 10.45 5.56
CA ILE A 9 2.58 8.99 5.70
C ILE A 9 1.68 8.39 4.62
N LEU A 10 0.53 8.99 4.33
CA LEU A 10 -0.37 8.53 3.28
C LEU A 10 0.33 8.48 1.91
N GLN A 11 1.13 9.49 1.56
CA GLN A 11 1.89 9.49 0.30
C GLN A 11 2.97 8.41 0.27
N GLN A 12 3.69 8.20 1.37
CA GLN A 12 4.69 7.14 1.48
C GLN A 12 4.05 5.75 1.31
N LYS A 13 2.93 5.50 1.98
CA LYS A 13 2.19 4.23 1.87
C LYS A 13 1.68 3.97 0.47
N LYS A 14 1.17 5.00 -0.23
CA LYS A 14 0.78 4.89 -1.65
C LYS A 14 1.95 4.49 -2.54
N ALA A 15 3.13 5.09 -2.34
CA ALA A 15 4.32 4.74 -3.10
C ALA A 15 4.72 3.27 -2.88
N GLN A 16 4.73 2.82 -1.61
CA GLN A 16 5.02 1.43 -1.23
C GLN A 16 4.03 0.44 -1.85
N TYR A 17 2.73 0.75 -1.80
CA TYR A 17 1.69 -0.06 -2.44
C TYR A 17 1.96 -0.24 -3.94
N CYS A 18 2.20 0.86 -4.65
CA CYS A 18 2.48 0.82 -6.09
C CYS A 18 3.72 0.00 -6.42
N GLU A 19 4.80 0.14 -5.65
CA GLU A 19 6.03 -0.63 -5.83
C GLU A 19 5.80 -2.13 -5.62
N LEU A 20 5.09 -2.51 -4.57
CA LEU A 20 4.76 -3.92 -4.30
C LEU A 20 3.88 -4.53 -5.39
N MET A 21 2.87 -3.80 -5.86
CA MET A 21 2.00 -4.27 -6.93
C MET A 21 2.77 -4.46 -8.25
N LYS A 22 3.67 -3.52 -8.57
CA LYS A 22 4.55 -3.65 -9.74
C LYS A 22 5.44 -4.90 -9.65
N ARG A 23 6.12 -5.10 -8.51
CA ARG A 23 6.98 -6.27 -8.29
C ARG A 23 6.18 -7.58 -8.28
N SER A 24 4.99 -7.56 -7.69
CA SER A 24 4.08 -8.71 -7.68
C SER A 24 3.74 -9.14 -9.11
N PHE A 25 3.41 -8.18 -9.98
CA PHE A 25 3.13 -8.44 -11.40
C PHE A 25 4.34 -8.99 -12.16
N GLU A 26 5.52 -8.36 -11.99
CA GLU A 26 6.76 -8.79 -12.66
C GLU A 26 7.15 -10.23 -12.27
N ILE A 27 6.91 -10.61 -11.02
CA ILE A 27 7.26 -11.94 -10.49
C ILE A 27 6.16 -12.98 -10.75
N ALA A 28 4.92 -12.59 -11.03
CA ALA A 28 3.78 -13.50 -11.21
C ALA A 28 4.03 -14.58 -12.28
N LEU A 29 4.74 -14.23 -13.35
CA LEU A 29 5.08 -15.14 -14.44
C LEU A 29 6.15 -16.18 -14.05
N ASN A 30 7.00 -15.85 -13.08
CA ASN A 30 8.16 -16.67 -12.71
C ASN A 30 7.95 -17.44 -11.40
N CYS A 31 7.26 -16.85 -10.43
CA CYS A 31 7.04 -17.44 -9.12
C CYS A 31 5.73 -16.93 -8.51
N ARG A 32 4.63 -17.65 -8.79
CA ARG A 32 3.31 -17.35 -8.24
C ARG A 32 3.31 -17.18 -6.72
N GLN A 33 3.96 -18.08 -5.98
CA GLN A 33 3.97 -18.00 -4.51
C GLN A 33 4.61 -16.69 -4.00
N THR A 34 5.66 -16.21 -4.66
CA THR A 34 6.32 -14.95 -4.30
C THR A 34 5.45 -13.76 -4.69
N SER A 35 4.83 -13.80 -5.87
CA SER A 35 3.83 -12.81 -6.28
C SER A 35 2.67 -12.72 -5.29
N ASP A 36 2.09 -13.84 -4.88
CA ASP A 36 0.99 -13.90 -3.91
C ASP A 36 1.40 -13.28 -2.56
N LYS A 37 2.63 -13.54 -2.09
CA LYS A 37 3.18 -12.91 -0.87
C LYS A 37 3.33 -11.39 -1.00
N LEU A 38 3.77 -10.90 -2.15
CA LEU A 38 3.90 -9.46 -2.42
C LEU A 38 2.52 -8.80 -2.53
N ASN A 39 1.57 -9.47 -3.18
CA ASN A 39 0.19 -9.02 -3.28
C ASN A 39 -0.48 -8.93 -1.90
N ALA A 40 -0.32 -9.95 -1.05
CA ALA A 40 -0.84 -9.92 0.32
C ALA A 40 -0.28 -8.75 1.14
N LYS A 41 1.03 -8.45 0.99
CA LYS A 41 1.63 -7.26 1.62
C LYS A 41 1.04 -5.96 1.06
N ALA A 42 0.82 -5.87 -0.24
CA ALA A 42 0.20 -4.71 -0.86
C ALA A 42 -1.23 -4.48 -0.33
N LEU A 43 -2.02 -5.54 -0.16
CA LEU A 43 -3.37 -5.44 0.41
C LEU A 43 -3.36 -4.90 1.84
N ASN A 44 -2.44 -5.35 2.70
CA ASN A 44 -2.30 -4.79 4.05
C ASN A 44 -1.98 -3.28 4.02
N ILE A 45 -1.10 -2.84 3.11
CA ILE A 45 -0.79 -1.41 2.95
C ILE A 45 -2.01 -0.63 2.43
N LYS A 46 -2.83 -1.24 1.56
CA LYS A 46 -4.08 -0.63 1.09
C LYS A 46 -5.04 -0.39 2.26
N ASP A 47 -5.17 -1.33 3.18
CA ASP A 47 -6.01 -1.17 4.37
C ASP A 47 -5.50 -0.03 5.27
N GLU A 48 -4.18 0.10 5.44
CA GLU A 48 -3.57 1.24 6.14
C GLU A 48 -3.83 2.59 5.43
N ILE A 49 -3.76 2.62 4.10
CA ILE A 49 -4.09 3.80 3.28
C ILE A 49 -5.55 4.21 3.51
N ASP A 50 -6.47 3.26 3.50
CA ASP A 50 -7.90 3.51 3.64
C ASP A 50 -8.23 3.99 5.07
N LEU A 51 -7.56 3.45 6.09
CA LEU A 51 -7.63 3.97 7.46
C LEU A 51 -7.06 5.40 7.58
N LEU A 52 -5.93 5.70 6.95
CA LEU A 52 -5.36 7.05 6.96
C LEU A 52 -6.27 8.07 6.27
N ARG A 53 -6.92 7.66 5.17
CA ARG A 53 -7.89 8.51 4.46
C ARG A 53 -9.08 8.86 5.34
N SER A 54 -9.67 7.89 6.04
CA SER A 54 -10.81 8.14 6.93
C SER A 54 -10.45 9.06 8.10
N GLN A 55 -9.20 9.04 8.56
CA GLN A 55 -8.72 9.94 9.60
C GLN A 55 -8.38 11.36 9.13
N ILE A 56 -8.02 11.53 7.86
CA ILE A 56 -7.70 12.84 7.27
C ILE A 56 -8.97 13.55 6.82
N ASN A 57 -9.91 12.79 6.25
CA ASN A 57 -11.19 13.30 5.76
C ASN A 57 -12.31 12.39 6.25
N PRO A 58 -12.70 12.50 7.54
CA PRO A 58 -13.87 11.82 8.06
C PRO A 58 -15.10 12.52 7.46
N ASN A 59 -15.68 11.93 6.43
CA ASN A 59 -17.06 12.25 6.07
C ASN A 59 -17.98 11.88 7.22
#